data_AF-A0A7Y6QL89-F1
#
_entry.id   AF-A0A7Y6QL89-F1
#
_cell.length_a   1.000
_cell.length_b   1.000
_cell.length_c   1.000
_cell.angle_alpha   90.00
_cell.angle_beta   90.00
_cell.angle_gamma   90.00
#
_symmetry.space_group_name_H-M   'P 1'
#
loop_
_entity.id
_entity.type
_entity.pdbx_description
1 polymer ?
#
loop_
_entity_poly.entity_id
_entity_poly.type
_entity_poly.pdbx_seq_one_letter_code
_entity_poly.pdbx_strand_id
1 'polypeptide(L)'
;MMAPLLLASLPLHCLAGVPNYDFRQPQKDGVVLVGMECHHKNLTLELGVFYPNDPPTKRMDLWKTDDLVKFNPETSMVQEILSVEKRCTLATDRYKVQLKGVPGAANAMSRCGASTGVHASVWKNDQIIFDEDLERCSRDSNIKKLLFKQGADLPAIERRDN
;
A
#
# COMPACT_ATOMS: atom_id res chain seq x y z
N MET A 1 -43.62 -0.08 -37.05
CA MET A 1 -42.82 0.53 -35.97
C MET A 1 -42.55 -0.53 -34.90
N MET A 2 -41.46 -0.35 -34.15
CA MET A 2 -40.91 -1.20 -33.06
C MET A 2 -39.80 -2.16 -33.48
N ALA A 3 -38.56 -1.68 -33.33
CA ALA A 3 -37.34 -2.45 -33.29
C ALA A 3 -37.15 -3.06 -31.89
N PRO A 4 -36.58 -4.27 -31.76
CA PRO A 4 -36.27 -4.84 -30.46
C PRO A 4 -34.97 -4.24 -29.92
N LEU A 5 -35.03 -3.70 -28.70
CA LEU A 5 -33.87 -3.31 -27.91
C LEU A 5 -33.11 -4.57 -27.46
N LEU A 6 -31.97 -4.84 -28.10
CA LEU A 6 -30.95 -5.74 -27.59
C LEU A 6 -30.33 -5.08 -26.35
N LEU A 7 -30.72 -5.55 -25.16
CA LEU A 7 -30.01 -5.27 -23.91
C LEU A 7 -28.65 -5.96 -23.99
N ALA A 8 -27.61 -5.16 -24.27
CA ALA A 8 -26.23 -5.57 -24.16
C ALA A 8 -25.91 -5.92 -22.70
N SER A 9 -25.76 -7.22 -22.43
CA SER A 9 -25.16 -7.72 -21.19
C SER A 9 -23.65 -7.45 -21.23
N LEU A 10 -23.19 -6.39 -20.56
CA LEU A 10 -21.79 -6.21 -20.21
C LEU A 10 -21.52 -6.96 -18.90
N PRO A 11 -20.72 -8.03 -18.89
CA PRO A 11 -20.19 -8.52 -17.63
C PRO A 11 -19.07 -7.57 -17.23
N LEU A 12 -19.40 -6.60 -16.39
CA LEU A 12 -18.44 -5.77 -15.68
C LEU A 12 -17.70 -6.67 -14.68
N HIS A 13 -16.73 -7.44 -15.16
CA HIS A 13 -15.69 -8.03 -14.31
C HIS A 13 -14.83 -6.88 -13.82
N CYS A 14 -15.34 -6.12 -12.85
CA CYS A 14 -14.50 -5.34 -11.97
C CYS A 14 -13.54 -6.36 -11.35
N LEU A 15 -12.28 -6.36 -11.80
CA LEU A 15 -11.16 -6.77 -10.96
C LEU A 15 -11.39 -6.03 -9.64
N ALA A 16 -11.91 -6.73 -8.63
CA ALA A 16 -12.20 -6.13 -7.35
C ALA A 16 -10.86 -5.73 -6.76
N GLY A 17 -10.47 -4.47 -7.01
CA GLY A 17 -9.24 -3.90 -6.48
C GLY A 17 -9.29 -3.96 -4.96
N VAL A 18 -8.12 -4.08 -4.34
CA VAL A 18 -7.99 -4.05 -2.88
C VAL A 18 -8.72 -2.80 -2.35
N PRO A 19 -9.63 -2.94 -1.37
CA PRO A 19 -10.42 -1.81 -0.88
C PRO A 19 -9.55 -0.65 -0.40
N ASN A 20 -9.92 0.57 -0.77
CA ASN A 20 -9.31 1.78 -0.22
C ASN A 20 -10.04 2.19 1.07
N TYR A 21 -9.31 2.60 2.09
CA TYR A 21 -9.80 2.89 3.43
C TYR A 21 -9.80 4.38 3.75
N ASP A 22 -10.83 4.84 4.47
CA ASP A 22 -10.87 6.20 5.03
C ASP A 22 -10.42 6.16 6.50
N PHE A 23 -9.30 6.81 6.81
CA PHE A 23 -8.75 6.88 8.16
C PHE A 23 -9.68 7.53 9.19
N ARG A 24 -10.71 8.28 8.74
CA ARG A 24 -11.69 8.94 9.61
C ARG A 24 -12.80 8.00 10.07
N GLN A 25 -12.92 6.82 9.46
CA GLN A 25 -13.81 5.80 9.99
C GLN A 25 -13.22 5.29 11.31
N PRO A 26 -14.03 5.05 12.35
CA PRO A 26 -13.53 4.52 13.61
C PRO A 26 -12.80 3.22 13.29
N GLN A 27 -11.49 3.22 13.48
CA GLN A 27 -10.63 2.05 13.31
C GLN A 27 -10.99 1.07 14.43
N LYS A 28 -12.09 0.35 14.22
CA LYS A 28 -12.38 -0.86 14.95
C LYS A 28 -11.28 -1.83 14.55
N ASP A 29 -10.49 -2.17 15.56
CA ASP A 29 -9.45 -3.19 15.57
C ASP A 29 -8.09 -2.70 15.05
N GLY A 30 -7.05 -3.14 15.75
CA GLY A 30 -5.66 -2.69 15.62
C GLY A 30 -5.00 -3.04 14.29
N VAL A 31 -5.49 -2.45 13.21
CA VAL A 31 -5.08 -2.73 11.84
C VAL A 31 -3.92 -1.84 11.39
N VAL A 32 -2.91 -2.45 10.77
CA VAL A 32 -1.81 -1.74 10.12
C VAL A 32 -2.26 -1.33 8.71
N LEU A 33 -2.00 -0.07 8.37
CA LEU A 33 -2.33 0.51 7.06
C LEU A 33 -1.04 0.85 6.31
N VAL A 34 -1.05 0.66 4.99
CA VAL A 34 -0.09 1.29 4.09
C VAL A 34 -0.81 2.36 3.29
N GLY A 35 -0.16 3.48 3.03
CA GLY A 35 -0.78 4.58 2.30
C GLY A 35 0.14 5.33 1.36
N MET A 36 -0.49 6.03 0.43
CA MET A 36 0.14 6.88 -0.57
C MET A 36 -0.63 8.20 -0.76
N GLU A 37 0.10 9.32 -0.83
CA GLU A 37 -0.48 10.62 -1.17
C GLU A 37 0.41 11.41 -2.15
N CYS A 38 -0.24 12.10 -3.10
CA CYS A 38 0.40 12.97 -4.09
C CYS A 38 0.21 14.44 -3.73
N HIS A 39 1.22 15.04 -3.10
CA HIS A 39 1.20 16.45 -2.74
C HIS A 39 1.56 17.34 -3.93
N HIS A 40 0.59 17.62 -4.80
CA HIS A 40 0.81 18.45 -6.01
C HIS A 40 1.32 19.87 -5.71
N LYS A 41 0.91 20.49 -4.59
CA LYS A 41 1.40 21.83 -4.20
C LYS A 41 2.86 21.83 -3.75
N ASN A 42 3.28 20.76 -3.07
CA ASN A 42 4.63 20.62 -2.52
C ASN A 42 5.54 19.75 -3.40
N LEU A 43 5.03 19.34 -4.58
CA LEU A 43 5.70 18.47 -5.55
C LEU A 43 6.35 17.25 -4.88
N THR A 44 5.60 16.59 -3.99
CA THR A 44 6.11 15.46 -3.19
C THR A 44 5.15 14.28 -3.25
N LEU A 45 5.67 13.09 -3.52
CA LEU A 45 4.97 11.82 -3.31
C LEU A 45 5.33 11.31 -1.91
N GLU A 46 4.31 11.03 -1.10
CA GLU A 46 4.44 10.45 0.25
C GLU A 46 3.94 9.01 0.24
N LEU A 47 4.76 8.09 0.76
CA LEU A 47 4.36 6.72 1.09
C LEU A 47 4.59 6.50 2.59
N GLY A 48 3.75 5.71 3.24
CA GLY A 48 3.97 5.38 4.65
C GLY A 48 3.23 4.15 5.13
N VAL A 49 3.71 3.63 6.26
CA VAL A 49 3.05 2.58 7.05
C VAL A 49 2.55 3.21 8.35
N PHE A 50 1.27 3.02 8.63
CA PHE A 50 0.57 3.63 9.75
C PHE A 50 0.03 2.56 10.68
N TYR A 51 0.25 2.77 11.97
CA TYR A 51 -0.19 1.87 13.02
C TYR A 51 -1.43 2.45 13.71
N PRO A 52 -2.24 1.62 14.39
CA PRO A 52 -3.45 2.10 15.07
C PRO A 52 -3.19 3.22 16.08
N ASN A 53 -2.05 3.19 16.76
CA ASN A 53 -1.63 4.20 17.74
C ASN A 53 -0.96 5.43 17.12
N ASP A 54 -0.72 5.42 15.81
CA ASP A 54 -0.10 6.50 15.05
C ASP A 54 -0.69 6.57 13.64
N PRO A 55 -1.99 6.94 13.53
CA PRO A 55 -2.71 6.97 12.26
C PRO A 55 -2.22 8.12 11.36
N PRO A 56 -2.51 8.07 10.06
CA PRO A 56 -2.19 9.18 9.16
C PRO A 56 -2.92 10.46 9.60
N THR A 57 -2.19 11.57 9.66
CA THR A 57 -2.72 12.88 10.09
C THR A 57 -3.30 13.71 8.94
N LYS A 58 -3.21 13.21 7.72
CA LYS A 58 -3.63 13.88 6.48
C LYS A 58 -4.42 12.90 5.61
N ARG A 59 -5.18 13.45 4.67
CA ARG A 59 -5.84 12.64 3.63
C ARG A 59 -4.80 11.90 2.81
N MET A 60 -5.06 10.62 2.59
CA MET A 60 -4.18 9.68 1.91
C MET A 60 -5.03 8.52 1.37
N ASP A 61 -4.62 7.92 0.25
CA ASP A 61 -5.17 6.62 -0.17
C ASP A 61 -4.56 5.53 0.73
N LEU A 62 -5.39 4.66 1.33
CA LEU A 62 -4.96 3.72 2.36
C LEU A 62 -5.45 2.30 2.07
N TRP A 63 -4.63 1.31 2.41
CA TRP A 63 -4.95 -0.12 2.32
C TRP A 63 -4.55 -0.83 3.60
N LYS A 64 -5.34 -1.79 4.04
CA LYS A 64 -4.92 -2.71 5.11
C LYS A 64 -3.82 -3.61 4.59
N THR A 65 -2.75 -3.78 5.36
CA THR A 65 -1.69 -4.70 4.98
C THR A 65 -2.20 -6.15 4.91
N ASP A 66 -3.11 -6.51 5.81
CA ASP A 66 -3.76 -7.84 5.82
C ASP A 66 -4.65 -8.11 4.61
N ASP A 67 -5.24 -7.08 3.98
CA ASP A 67 -6.01 -7.29 2.75
C ASP A 67 -5.10 -7.58 1.54
N LEU A 68 -3.79 -7.36 1.68
CA LEU A 68 -2.81 -7.66 0.63
C LEU A 68 -2.33 -9.11 0.68
N VAL A 69 -2.71 -9.90 1.69
CA VAL A 69 -2.37 -11.32 1.79
C VAL A 69 -3.58 -12.12 2.23
N LYS A 70 -4.06 -13.02 1.37
CA LYS A 70 -5.14 -13.93 1.72
C LYS A 70 -4.56 -15.24 2.22
N PHE A 71 -4.99 -15.66 3.40
CA PHE A 71 -4.70 -16.97 3.96
C PHE A 71 -5.89 -17.91 3.76
N ASN A 72 -5.60 -19.19 3.54
CA ASN A 72 -6.61 -20.22 3.60
C ASN A 72 -7.07 -20.36 5.07
N PRO A 73 -8.37 -20.24 5.37
CA PRO A 73 -8.87 -20.24 6.75
C PRO A 73 -8.76 -21.61 7.44
N GLU A 74 -8.66 -22.71 6.69
CA GLU A 74 -8.57 -24.07 7.22
C GLU A 74 -7.12 -24.47 7.51
N THR A 75 -6.17 -24.03 6.68
CA THR A 75 -4.76 -24.44 6.77
C THR A 75 -3.81 -23.36 7.26
N SER A 76 -4.28 -22.11 7.35
CA SER A 76 -3.47 -20.91 7.63
C SER A 76 -2.30 -20.71 6.65
N MET A 77 -2.31 -21.40 5.51
CA MET A 77 -1.31 -21.23 4.45
C MET A 77 -1.65 -20.02 3.58
N VAL A 78 -0.63 -19.36 3.03
CA VAL A 78 -0.81 -18.27 2.06
C VAL A 78 -1.52 -18.81 0.83
N GLN A 79 -2.69 -18.27 0.52
CA GLN A 79 -3.46 -18.60 -0.66
C GLN A 79 -3.15 -17.63 -1.81
N GLU A 80 -3.08 -16.34 -1.51
CA GLU A 80 -2.89 -15.29 -2.52
C GLU A 80 -2.12 -14.11 -1.92
N ILE A 81 -1.21 -13.54 -2.72
CA ILE A 81 -0.57 -12.26 -2.42
C ILE A 81 -1.06 -11.25 -3.44
N LEU A 82 -1.72 -10.20 -2.95
CA LEU A 82 -2.27 -9.12 -3.76
C LEU A 82 -1.31 -7.94 -3.83
N SER A 83 -1.52 -7.11 -4.83
CA SER A 83 -0.81 -5.85 -5.00
C SER A 83 -1.75 -4.73 -5.41
N VAL A 84 -1.44 -3.52 -4.98
CA VAL A 84 -2.08 -2.29 -5.48
C VAL A 84 -1.07 -1.50 -6.30
N GLU A 85 -1.51 -0.99 -7.44
CA GLU A 85 -0.75 -0.05 -8.26
C GLU A 85 -1.41 1.32 -8.23
N LYS A 86 -0.59 2.35 -8.04
CA LYS A 86 -1.00 3.75 -8.14
C LYS A 86 -0.02 4.53 -9.00
N ARG A 87 -0.55 5.52 -9.70
CA ARG A 87 0.22 6.41 -10.56
C ARG A 87 0.02 7.85 -10.12
N CYS A 88 1.09 8.61 -10.20
CA CYS A 88 1.13 10.00 -9.76
C CYS A 88 2.01 10.80 -10.70
N THR A 89 1.62 12.04 -11.03
CA THR A 89 2.46 12.93 -11.82
C THR A 89 2.68 14.22 -11.05
N LEU A 90 3.95 14.55 -10.79
CA LEU A 90 4.38 15.74 -10.07
C LEU A 90 5.28 16.56 -10.99
N ALA A 91 4.70 17.60 -11.60
CA ALA A 91 5.33 18.36 -12.68
C ALA A 91 5.85 17.43 -13.80
N THR A 92 7.16 17.32 -13.99
CA THR A 92 7.79 16.49 -15.02
C THR A 92 7.96 15.04 -14.62
N ASP A 93 7.86 14.72 -13.32
CA ASP A 93 8.14 13.39 -12.79
C ASP A 93 6.87 12.54 -12.77
N ARG A 94 6.91 11.40 -13.47
CA ARG A 94 5.86 10.40 -13.52
C ARG A 94 6.21 9.24 -12.61
N TYR A 95 5.46 9.09 -11.54
CA TYR A 95 5.63 8.03 -10.57
C TYR A 95 4.63 6.89 -10.82
N LYS A 96 5.12 5.66 -10.71
CA LYS A 96 4.32 4.46 -10.53
C LYS A 96 4.74 3.84 -9.20
N VAL A 97 3.77 3.51 -8.36
CA VAL A 97 3.98 2.86 -7.06
C VAL A 97 3.24 1.54 -7.09
N GLN A 98 3.93 0.46 -6.73
CA GLN A 98 3.34 -0.83 -6.48
C GLN A 98 3.57 -1.20 -5.01
N LEU A 99 2.49 -1.54 -4.30
CA LEU A 99 2.54 -2.06 -2.95
C LEU A 99 2.07 -3.51 -3.00
N LYS A 100 2.90 -4.44 -2.56
CA LYS A 100 2.63 -5.88 -2.57
C LYS A 100 2.64 -6.42 -1.15
N GLY A 101 1.68 -7.27 -0.80
CA GLY A 101 1.63 -7.91 0.50
C GLY A 101 2.87 -8.78 0.77
N VAL A 102 3.36 -8.75 2.00
CA VAL A 102 4.43 -9.65 2.48
C VAL A 102 3.81 -10.54 3.57
N PRO A 103 3.67 -11.85 3.33
CA PRO A 103 3.02 -12.72 4.30
C PRO A 103 3.80 -12.76 5.61
N GLY A 104 3.09 -12.59 6.72
CA GLY A 104 3.63 -12.90 8.04
C GLY A 104 3.90 -14.41 8.16
N ALA A 105 4.94 -14.77 8.90
CA ALA A 105 5.14 -16.11 9.43
C ALA A 105 4.11 -16.39 10.55
N ALA A 106 2.98 -17.00 10.18
CA ALA A 106 1.92 -17.43 11.10
C ALA A 106 2.42 -18.31 12.28
N ASN A 107 3.61 -18.92 12.14
CA ASN A 107 4.21 -19.84 13.11
C ASN A 107 5.17 -19.12 14.09
N ALA A 108 5.44 -17.83 13.89
CA ALA A 108 6.41 -17.06 14.67
C ALA A 108 5.72 -16.31 15.83
N MET A 109 5.07 -17.03 16.75
CA MET A 109 4.33 -16.45 17.89
C MET A 109 5.17 -15.64 18.91
N SER A 110 6.44 -15.32 18.62
CA SER A 110 7.30 -14.57 19.55
C SER A 110 8.39 -13.73 18.90
N ARG A 111 8.40 -13.57 17.57
CA ARG A 111 9.33 -12.68 16.87
C ARG A 111 8.59 -11.86 15.84
N CYS A 112 9.07 -10.63 15.62
CA CYS A 112 8.72 -9.79 14.47
C CYS A 112 8.66 -10.70 13.24
N GLY A 113 7.48 -10.81 12.64
CA GLY A 113 7.16 -11.88 11.67
C GLY A 113 5.75 -12.44 11.83
N ALA A 114 5.01 -12.16 12.90
CA ALA A 114 3.61 -12.59 13.01
C ALA A 114 2.64 -11.75 12.15
N SER A 115 2.98 -10.50 11.83
CA SER A 115 2.14 -9.56 11.08
C SER A 115 2.42 -9.56 9.58
N THR A 116 1.37 -9.34 8.78
CA THR A 116 1.49 -9.10 7.34
C THR A 116 2.13 -7.74 7.08
N GLY A 117 3.25 -7.74 6.34
CA GLY A 117 3.98 -6.54 5.94
C GLY A 117 3.65 -6.09 4.50
N VAL A 118 4.41 -5.12 4.00
CA VAL A 118 4.28 -4.60 2.62
C VAL A 118 5.64 -4.33 2.00
N HIS A 119 5.79 -4.81 0.76
CA HIS A 119 6.89 -4.47 -0.14
C HIS A 119 6.47 -3.32 -1.05
N ALA A 120 7.31 -2.30 -1.18
CA ALA A 120 7.05 -1.14 -2.02
C ALA A 120 8.09 -1.01 -3.13
N SER A 121 7.60 -1.00 -4.37
CA SER A 121 8.39 -0.71 -5.57
C SER A 121 7.94 0.63 -6.15
N VAL A 122 8.86 1.56 -6.35
CA VAL A 122 8.59 2.91 -6.86
C VAL A 122 9.43 3.16 -8.11
N TRP A 123 8.75 3.47 -9.20
CA TRP A 123 9.35 3.91 -10.45
C TRP A 123 9.14 5.41 -10.62
N LYS A 124 10.17 6.13 -11.06
CA LYS A 124 10.13 7.52 -11.53
C LYS A 124 10.57 7.55 -12.98
N ASN A 125 9.73 8.05 -13.87
CA ASN A 125 9.98 8.10 -15.32
C ASN A 125 10.45 6.74 -15.86
N ASP A 126 9.75 5.68 -15.46
CA ASP A 126 9.99 4.27 -15.82
C ASP A 126 11.30 3.64 -15.25
N GLN A 127 12.03 4.36 -14.39
CA GLN A 127 13.21 3.83 -13.68
C GLN A 127 12.88 3.52 -12.23
N ILE A 128 13.32 2.37 -11.72
CA ILE A 128 13.17 2.01 -10.29
C ILE A 128 14.07 2.91 -9.46
N ILE A 129 13.49 3.59 -8.46
CA ILE A 129 14.22 4.45 -7.52
C ILE A 129 14.08 4.00 -6.06
N PHE A 130 13.20 3.03 -5.79
CA PHE A 130 13.02 2.41 -4.48
C PHE A 130 12.38 1.03 -4.68
N ASP A 131 12.89 0.01 -3.99
CA ASP A 131 12.41 -1.37 -4.08
C ASP A 131 12.76 -2.12 -2.79
N GLU A 132 11.96 -1.90 -1.74
CA GLU A 132 12.24 -2.48 -0.42
C GLU A 132 10.95 -2.79 0.38
N ASP A 133 11.09 -3.70 1.34
CA ASP A 133 10.08 -3.92 2.38
C ASP A 133 10.01 -2.70 3.32
N LEU A 134 8.81 -2.17 3.53
CA LEU A 134 8.59 -1.04 4.44
C LEU A 134 8.66 -1.44 5.92
N GLU A 135 8.46 -2.74 6.21
CA GLU A 135 8.57 -3.33 7.55
C GLU A 135 9.61 -4.46 7.51
N ARG A 136 10.78 -4.24 8.14
CA ARG A 136 11.83 -5.27 8.24
C ARG A 136 11.80 -5.87 9.64
N CYS A 137 11.76 -7.20 9.73
CA CYS A 137 11.76 -7.94 11.00
C CYS A 137 13.11 -7.95 11.74
N SER A 138 13.96 -6.94 11.55
CA SER A 138 15.20 -6.74 12.30
C SER A 138 15.05 -5.50 13.16
N ARG A 139 15.48 -5.58 14.42
CA ARG A 139 15.34 -4.59 15.52
C ARG A 139 15.73 -3.13 15.22
N ASP A 140 16.21 -2.83 14.01
CA ASP A 140 16.68 -1.53 13.60
C ASP A 140 15.80 -0.98 12.47
N SER A 141 14.95 -0.02 12.83
CA SER A 141 14.22 0.91 11.95
C SER A 141 13.14 0.33 11.01
N ASN A 142 11.89 0.50 11.42
CA ASN A 142 10.76 0.45 10.48
C ASN A 142 10.77 1.73 9.63
N ILE A 143 10.65 1.59 8.30
CA ILE A 143 10.46 2.75 7.41
C ILE A 143 9.03 3.21 7.61
N LYS A 144 8.87 4.29 8.37
CA LYS A 144 7.57 4.87 8.65
C LYS A 144 7.05 5.64 7.44
N LYS A 145 7.93 6.40 6.80
CA LYS A 145 7.57 7.31 5.72
C LYS A 145 8.69 7.46 4.70
N LEU A 146 8.30 7.53 3.43
CA LEU A 146 9.16 7.87 2.30
C LEU A 146 8.61 9.12 1.65
N LEU A 147 9.48 10.09 1.40
CA LEU A 147 9.15 11.35 0.73
C LEU A 147 9.98 11.49 -0.54
N PHE A 148 9.32 11.35 -1.69
CA PHE A 148 9.92 11.53 -3.00
C PHE A 148 9.63 12.95 -3.47
N LYS A 149 10.60 13.85 -3.31
CA LYS A 149 10.50 15.22 -3.85
C LYS A 149 10.79 15.20 -5.34
N GLN A 150 10.06 16.03 -6.09
CA GLN A 150 10.30 16.25 -7.51
C GLN A 150 11.77 16.67 -7.75
N GLY A 151 12.38 16.10 -8.78
CA GLY A 151 13.79 16.32 -9.12
C GLY A 151 14.81 15.55 -8.27
N ALA A 152 14.42 14.96 -7.13
CA ALA A 152 15.32 14.11 -6.33
C ALA A 152 15.38 12.69 -6.89
N ASP A 153 16.55 12.05 -6.82
CA ASP A 153 16.77 10.69 -7.32
C ASP A 153 16.42 9.61 -6.28
N LEU A 154 16.54 9.94 -4.99
CA LEU A 154 16.23 9.04 -3.88
C LEU A 154 15.21 9.69 -2.92
N PRO A 155 14.37 8.88 -2.24
CA PRO A 155 13.45 9.40 -1.23
C PRO A 155 14.20 9.86 0.03
N ALA A 156 13.63 10.85 0.72
CA ALA A 156 13.94 11.05 2.13
C ALA A 156 13.19 10.00 2.96
N ILE A 157 13.90 9.30 3.85
CA ILE A 157 13.39 8.18 4.64
C ILE A 157 13.24 8.62 6.10
N GLU A 158 12.03 8.57 6.63
CA GLU A 158 11.76 8.74 8.07
C GLU A 158 11.63 7.36 8.71
N ARG A 159 12.49 7.07 9.69
CA ARG A 159 12.54 5.81 10.42
C ARG A 159 12.01 6.01 11.82
N ARG A 160 11.34 5.00 12.37
CA ARG A 160 11.02 4.96 13.81
C ARG A 160 12.20 4.32 14.55
N ASP A 161 12.78 5.08 15.47
CA ASP A 161 13.69 4.50 16.48
C ASP A 161 12.82 3.81 17.54
N ASN A 162 13.20 2.59 17.92
CA ASN A 162 12.53 1.82 18.98
C ASN A 162 12.86 2.37 20.36
#